data_AF-A0A6C0AWG2-F1
#
_entry.id   AF-A0A6C0AWG2-F1
#
_cell.length_a   1.000
_cell.length_b   1.000
_cell.length_c   1.000
_cell.angle_alpha   90.00
_cell.angle_beta   90.00
_cell.angle_gamma   90.00
#
_symmetry.space_group_name_H-M   'P 1'
#
loop_
_entity.id
_entity.type
_entity.pdbx_description
1 polymer ?
#
loop_
_entity_poly.entity_id
_entity_poly.type
_entity_poly.pdbx_seq_one_letter_code
_entity_poly.pdbx_strand_id
1 'polypeptide(L)'
;MHMYFIIILLLFYLLYVQFSPGMGNIWYRNNEYFSPMGAIKIILAPLHLYYMWYPSMWDINFFIWLIIYFLIAFNIFSIKYSFSFI
;
A
#
# COMPACT_ATOMS: atom_id res chain seq x y z
N MET A 1 -10.91 -12.45 8.57
CA MET A 1 -11.44 -11.62 7.47
C MET A 1 -10.49 -10.46 7.12
N HIS A 2 -10.27 -9.47 8.00
CA HIS A 2 -9.42 -8.30 7.69
C HIS A 2 -7.97 -8.62 7.28
N MET A 3 -7.34 -9.61 7.91
CA MET A 3 -5.96 -10.02 7.59
C MET A 3 -5.79 -10.43 6.12
N TYR A 4 -6.76 -11.16 5.54
CA TYR A 4 -6.72 -11.54 4.13
C TYR A 4 -6.81 -10.34 3.20
N PHE A 5 -7.66 -9.35 3.53
CA PHE A 5 -7.76 -8.12 2.76
C PHE A 5 -6.48 -7.28 2.80
N ILE A 6 -5.79 -7.25 3.94
CA ILE A 6 -4.50 -6.56 4.06
C ILE A 6 -3.44 -7.25 3.20
N ILE A 7 -3.42 -8.59 3.16
CA ILE A 7 -2.52 -9.35 2.28
C ILE A 7 -2.83 -9.05 0.80
N ILE A 8 -4.11 -9.03 0.42
CA ILE A 8 -4.53 -8.68 -0.95
C ILE A 8 -4.13 -7.24 -1.30
N LEU A 9 -4.33 -6.29 -0.38
CA LEU A 9 -3.92 -4.90 -0.54
C LEU A 9 -2.40 -4.78 -0.75
N LEU A 10 -1.61 -5.51 0.04
CA LEU A 10 -0.16 -5.56 -0.09
C LEU A 10 0.27 -6.12 -1.46
N LEU A 11 -0.38 -7.17 -1.94
CA LEU A 11 -0.10 -7.74 -3.27
C LEU A 11 -0.41 -6.73 -4.38
N PHE A 12 -1.57 -6.06 -4.33
CA PHE A 12 -1.92 -5.03 -5.31
C PHE A 12 -0.95 -3.85 -5.27
N TYR A 13 -0.58 -3.40 -4.08
CA TYR A 13 0.41 -2.34 -3.91
C TYR A 13 1.77 -2.72 -4.52
N LEU A 14 2.28 -3.92 -4.24
CA LEU A 14 3.56 -4.35 -4.79
C LEU A 14 3.54 -4.49 -6.31
N LEU A 15 2.44 -4.99 -6.87
CA LEU A 15 2.24 -5.02 -8.33
C LEU A 15 2.21 -3.60 -8.91
N TYR A 16 1.45 -2.70 -8.27
CA TYR A 16 1.36 -1.29 -8.69
C TYR A 16 2.75 -0.64 -8.75
N VAL A 17 3.53 -0.76 -7.67
CA VAL A 17 4.87 -0.18 -7.59
C VAL A 17 5.81 -0.81 -8.62
N GLN A 18 5.79 -2.13 -8.79
CA GLN A 18 6.64 -2.82 -9.76
C GLN A 18 6.42 -2.36 -11.20
N PHE A 19 5.18 -2.07 -11.57
CA PHE A 19 4.84 -1.61 -12.93
C PHE A 19 4.85 -0.09 -13.08
N SER A 20 5.17 0.66 -12.03
CA SER A 20 5.27 2.12 -12.12
C SER A 20 6.53 2.53 -12.90
N PRO A 21 6.40 3.33 -13.98
CA PRO A 21 7.51 3.68 -14.86
C PRO A 21 8.62 4.48 -14.16
N GLY A 22 8.33 5.15 -13.04
CA GLY A 22 9.29 5.93 -12.26
C GLY A 22 10.06 5.15 -11.18
N MET A 23 9.63 3.92 -10.85
CA MET A 23 10.20 3.11 -9.76
C MET A 23 11.18 2.06 -10.26
N GLY A 24 10.92 1.49 -11.43
CA GLY A 24 11.68 0.36 -11.96
C GLY A 24 11.42 -0.96 -11.21
N ASN A 25 12.23 -1.97 -11.49
CA ASN A 25 12.03 -3.31 -10.94
C ASN A 25 12.44 -3.37 -9.45
N ILE A 26 11.46 -3.41 -8.56
CA ILE A 26 11.67 -3.46 -7.10
C ILE A 26 12.23 -4.79 -6.60
N TRP A 27 12.22 -5.83 -7.43
CA TRP A 27 12.65 -7.18 -7.09
C TRP A 27 14.08 -7.48 -7.53
N TYR A 28 14.63 -6.73 -8.48
CA TYR A 28 15.95 -6.99 -9.03
C TYR A 28 16.89 -5.84 -8.73
N ARG A 29 18.09 -6.17 -8.23
CA ARG A 29 19.14 -5.16 -8.07
C ARG A 29 20.03 -5.16 -9.28
N ASN A 30 20.16 -3.99 -9.93
CA ASN A 30 21.02 -3.78 -11.09
C ASN A 30 20.81 -4.80 -12.23
N ASN A 31 19.62 -5.41 -12.34
CA ASN A 31 19.30 -6.50 -13.27
C ASN A 31 20.15 -7.79 -13.09
N GLU A 32 20.81 -7.98 -11.95
CA GLU A 32 21.72 -9.11 -11.73
C GLU A 32 21.09 -10.23 -10.89
N TYR A 33 20.42 -9.89 -9.78
CA TYR A 33 19.86 -10.89 -8.86
C TYR A 33 18.55 -10.45 -8.22
N PHE A 34 17.70 -11.44 -7.91
CA PHE A 34 16.46 -11.25 -7.18
C PHE A 34 16.74 -10.92 -5.71
N SER A 35 16.16 -9.84 -5.21
CA SER A 35 16.23 -9.41 -3.82
C SER A 35 14.90 -8.78 -3.39
N PRO A 36 14.18 -9.38 -2.42
CA PRO A 36 12.94 -8.80 -1.90
C PRO A 36 13.20 -7.54 -1.05
N MET A 37 14.47 -7.22 -0.77
CA MET A 37 14.84 -6.08 0.06
C MET A 37 14.44 -4.74 -0.58
N GLY A 38 14.33 -4.66 -1.90
CA GLY A 38 13.82 -3.46 -2.58
C GLY A 38 12.36 -3.17 -2.21
N ALA A 39 11.51 -4.19 -2.28
CA ALA A 39 10.11 -4.10 -1.86
C ALA A 39 9.97 -3.70 -0.38
N ILE A 40 10.75 -4.32 0.51
CA ILE A 40 10.74 -3.98 1.95
C ILE A 40 11.17 -2.53 2.18
N LYS A 41 12.23 -2.08 1.51
CA LYS A 41 12.72 -0.70 1.63
C LYS A 41 11.65 0.30 1.22
N ILE A 42 10.93 0.06 0.14
CA ILE A 42 9.87 0.97 -0.33
C ILE A 42 8.69 0.99 0.64
N ILE A 43 8.30 -0.15 1.21
CA ILE A 43 7.24 -0.21 2.22
C ILE A 43 7.61 0.61 3.47
N LEU A 44 8.86 0.53 3.92
CA LEU A 44 9.33 1.22 5.12
C LEU A 44 9.81 2.65 4.85
N ALA A 45 10.08 3.02 3.60
CA ALA A 45 10.60 4.33 3.23
C ALA A 45 9.79 5.53 3.78
N PRO A 46 8.43 5.50 3.83
CA PRO A 46 7.65 6.59 4.43
C PRO A 46 7.96 6.87 5.90
N LEU A 47 8.53 5.91 6.63
CA LEU A 47 8.95 6.09 8.02
C LEU A 47 10.25 6.89 8.16
N HIS A 48 11.03 6.98 7.08
CA HIS A 48 12.34 7.64 7.06
C HIS A 48 12.37 8.86 6.13
N LEU A 49 11.48 8.92 5.14
CA LEU A 49 11.47 9.91 4.09
C LEU A 49 10.19 10.74 4.15
N TYR A 50 10.28 11.93 4.75
CA TYR A 50 9.13 12.82 4.98
C TYR A 50 8.39 13.19 3.68
N TYR A 51 9.12 13.37 2.57
CA TYR A 51 8.51 13.75 1.29
C TYR A 51 7.53 12.70 0.74
N MET A 52 7.59 11.45 1.20
CA MET A 52 6.64 10.41 0.79
C MET A 52 5.22 10.64 1.34
N TRP A 53 5.06 11.59 2.27
CA TRP A 53 3.77 12.03 2.77
C TRP A 53 3.18 13.18 1.94
N TYR A 54 3.88 13.70 0.93
CA TYR A 54 3.31 14.67 0.01
C TYR A 54 2.29 14.00 -0.92
N PRO A 55 1.17 14.68 -1.26
CA PRO A 55 0.11 14.11 -2.09
C PRO A 55 0.58 13.52 -3.42
N SER A 56 1.64 14.08 -4.01
CA SER A 56 2.24 13.60 -5.26
C SER A 56 2.93 12.24 -5.14
N MET A 57 3.18 11.74 -3.92
CA MET A 57 3.89 10.50 -3.63
C MET A 57 3.01 9.49 -2.88
N TRP A 58 1.71 9.77 -2.72
CA TRP A 58 0.80 8.92 -1.95
C TRP A 58 0.53 7.57 -2.61
N ASP A 59 0.59 7.53 -3.94
CA ASP A 59 0.43 6.34 -4.77
C ASP A 59 1.48 5.26 -4.43
N ILE A 60 2.70 5.67 -4.12
CA ILE A 60 3.81 4.78 -3.75
C ILE A 60 4.03 4.65 -2.23
N ASN A 61 3.10 5.13 -1.41
CA ASN A 61 3.20 5.08 0.04
C ASN A 61 2.20 4.06 0.61
N PHE A 62 2.68 2.89 1.02
CA PHE A 62 1.82 1.82 1.55
C PHE A 62 0.98 2.23 2.76
N PHE A 63 1.47 3.15 3.60
CA PHE A 63 0.71 3.63 4.76
C PHE A 63 -0.53 4.43 4.35
N ILE A 64 -0.47 5.18 3.24
CA ILE A 64 -1.64 5.87 2.69
C ILE A 64 -2.68 4.86 2.21
N TRP A 65 -2.25 3.80 1.53
CA TRP A 65 -3.15 2.71 1.10
C TRP A 65 -3.84 2.04 2.30
N LEU A 66 -3.09 1.79 3.38
CA LEU A 66 -3.66 1.26 4.63
C LEU A 66 -4.68 2.21 5.25
N ILE A 67 -4.37 3.51 5.34
CA ILE A 67 -5.29 4.53 5.87
C ILE A 67 -6.59 4.54 5.06
N ILE A 68 -6.48 4.59 3.73
CA ILE A 68 -7.65 4.58 2.84
C ILE A 68 -8.48 3.30 3.04
N TYR A 69 -7.83 2.14 3.13
CA TYR A 69 -8.52 0.87 3.39
C TYR A 69 -9.30 0.92 4.70
N PHE A 70 -8.69 1.37 5.81
CA PHE A 70 -9.37 1.45 7.10
C PHE A 70 -10.52 2.45 7.10
N LEU A 71 -10.37 3.61 6.44
CA LEU A 71 -11.44 4.59 6.30
C LEU A 71 -12.63 4.01 5.52
N ILE A 72 -12.39 3.31 4.41
CA ILE A 72 -13.45 2.66 3.62
C ILE A 72 -14.13 1.56 4.44
N ALA A 73 -13.35 0.70 5.09
CA ALA A 73 -13.87 -0.40 5.90
C ALA A 73 -14.74 0.11 7.06
N PHE A 74 -14.31 1.19 7.73
CA PHE A 74 -15.05 1.82 8.81
C PHE A 74 -16.38 2.43 8.32
N ASN A 75 -16.37 3.13 7.18
CA ASN A 75 -17.60 3.70 6.61
C ASN A 75 -18.61 2.61 6.22
N ILE A 76 -18.16 1.52 5.58
CA ILE A 76 -19.02 0.38 5.23
C ILE A 76 -19.63 -0.24 6.50
N PHE A 77 -18.82 -0.40 7.55
CA PHE A 77 -19.32 -0.87 8.85
C PHE A 77 -20.39 0.07 9.39
N SER A 78 -20.12 1.38 9.49
CA SER A 78 -21.08 2.37 10.00
C SER A 78 -22.42 2.33 9.25
N ILE A 79 -22.39 2.22 7.92
CA ILE A 79 -23.59 2.11 7.08
C ILE A 79 -24.38 0.85 7.43
N LYS A 80 -23.71 -0.30 7.54
CA LYS A 80 -24.36 -1.57 7.88
C LYS A 80 -25.08 -1.50 9.22
N TYR A 81 -24.49 -0.85 10.22
CA TYR A 81 -25.15 -0.64 11.52
C TYR A 81 -26.36 0.26 11.40
N SER A 82 -26.28 1.37 10.66
CA SER A 82 -27.41 2.27 10.44
C SER A 82 -28.63 1.56 9.84
N PHE A 83 -28.43 0.62 8.91
CA PHE A 83 -29.52 -0.16 8.31
C PHE A 83 -30.04 -1.29 9.20
N SER A 84 -29.30 -1.72 10.22
CA SER A 84 -29.75 -2.74 11.16
C SER A 84 -30.69 -2.20 12.25
N PHE A 85 -30.78 -0.87 12.40
CA PHE A 85 -31.64 -0.19 13.36
C PHE A 85 -32.94 0.36 12.75
N ILE A 86 -33.16 0.16 11.45
CA ILE A 86 -34.39 0.46 10.71
C ILE A 86 -35.11 -0.85 10.43
#